data_AF-A0A9K3E7X6-F1
#
_entry.id   AF-A0A9K3E7X6-F1
#
_cell.length_a   1.000
_cell.length_b   1.000
_cell.length_c   1.000
_cell.angle_alpha   90.00
_cell.angle_beta   90.00
_cell.angle_gamma   90.00
#
_symmetry.space_group_name_H-M   'P 1'
#
loop_
_entity.id
_entity.type
_entity.pdbx_description
1 polymer ?
#
loop_
_entity_poly.entity_id
_entity_poly.type
_entity_poly.pdbx_seq_one_letter_code
_entity_poly.pdbx_strand_id
1 'polypeptide(L)'
;MHQTSRTSLSCRVFFNTSCIHSWISSAIMHNVQTLDLCLFADDSFVHPSSVFCSQTLTSLKLQMNCVLEFPTVIYLPYLKTLHLSLATFVNDGSTQPWTRN
;
A
#
# COMPACT_ATOMS: atom_id res chain seq x y z
N MET A 1 1.02 -18.09 -27.57
CA MET A 1 1.39 -16.76 -27.05
C MET A 1 0.50 -16.50 -25.84
N HIS A 2 0.99 -16.75 -24.62
CA HIS A 2 0.18 -16.53 -23.41
C HIS A 2 0.13 -15.04 -23.12
N GLN A 3 -0.93 -14.37 -23.58
CA GLN A 3 -1.24 -13.01 -23.19
C GLN A 3 -1.72 -13.07 -21.73
N THR A 4 -0.81 -12.97 -20.76
CA THR A 4 -1.20 -12.70 -19.38
C THR A 4 -1.78 -11.29 -19.36
N SER A 5 -3.11 -11.20 -19.40
CA SER A 5 -3.84 -9.97 -19.15
C SER A 5 -3.50 -9.49 -17.75
N ARG A 6 -2.53 -8.58 -17.65
CA ARG A 6 -2.08 -8.01 -16.38
C ARG A 6 -3.15 -7.04 -15.87
N THR A 7 -3.98 -7.49 -14.95
CA THR A 7 -4.94 -6.64 -14.25
C THR A 7 -4.18 -5.64 -13.40
N SER A 8 -4.37 -4.36 -13.70
CA SER A 8 -3.69 -3.24 -13.03
C SER A 8 -4.73 -2.20 -12.64
N LEU A 9 -4.62 -1.67 -11.42
CA LEU A 9 -5.45 -0.57 -10.94
C LEU A 9 -4.53 0.60 -10.61
N SER A 10 -4.76 1.74 -11.27
CA SER A 10 -4.06 2.99 -11.00
C SER A 10 -5.05 4.11 -10.73
N CYS A 11 -4.85 4.86 -9.65
CA CYS A 11 -5.68 6.01 -9.35
C CYS A 11 -4.89 7.14 -8.68
N ARG A 12 -5.20 8.38 -9.05
CA ARG A 12 -4.57 9.60 -8.54
C ARG A 12 -5.65 10.64 -8.26
N VAL A 13 -6.17 10.67 -7.04
CA VAL A 13 -7.30 11.55 -6.68
C VAL A 13 -7.30 11.84 -5.16
N PHE A 14 -7.84 13.00 -4.77
CA PHE A 14 -8.14 13.37 -3.38
C PHE A 14 -9.46 12.72 -2.94
N PHE A 15 -9.44 11.80 -1.96
CA PHE A 15 -10.64 11.12 -1.48
C PHE A 15 -10.66 10.95 0.04
N ASN A 16 -11.88 10.78 0.56
CA ASN A 16 -12.14 10.29 1.92
C ASN A 16 -11.57 8.87 2.09
N THR A 17 -11.05 8.57 3.28
CA THR A 17 -10.38 7.31 3.65
C THR A 17 -11.23 6.07 3.36
N SER A 18 -12.55 6.15 3.52
CA SER A 18 -13.50 5.06 3.24
C SER A 18 -13.49 4.59 1.77
N CYS A 19 -13.30 5.50 0.82
CA CYS A 19 -13.23 5.15 -0.60
C CYS A 19 -11.96 4.35 -0.90
N ILE A 20 -10.83 4.73 -0.29
CA ILE A 20 -9.54 4.08 -0.45
C ILE A 20 -9.59 2.63 0.03
N HIS A 21 -10.18 2.39 1.21
CA HIS A 21 -10.37 1.03 1.72
C HIS A 21 -11.20 0.15 0.77
N SER A 22 -12.30 0.70 0.24
CA SER A 22 -13.17 -0.01 -0.70
C SER A 22 -12.45 -0.38 -1.99
N TRP A 23 -11.60 0.52 -2.52
CA TRP A 23 -10.82 0.27 -3.73
C TRP A 23 -9.73 -0.75 -3.53
N ILE A 24 -8.98 -0.67 -2.42
CA ILE A 24 -7.98 -1.67 -2.08
C ILE A 24 -8.65 -3.03 -1.93
N SER A 25 -9.74 -3.11 -1.16
CA SER A 25 -10.48 -4.36 -0.96
C SER A 25 -10.95 -4.94 -2.30
N SER A 26 -11.49 -4.11 -3.20
CA SER A 26 -11.90 -4.53 -4.53
C SER A 26 -10.72 -5.02 -5.37
N ALA A 27 -9.59 -4.31 -5.35
CA ALA A 27 -8.38 -4.70 -6.08
C ALA A 27 -7.83 -6.05 -5.59
N ILE A 28 -7.83 -6.29 -4.28
CA ILE A 28 -7.42 -7.57 -3.70
C ILE A 28 -8.41 -8.68 -4.10
N MET A 29 -9.72 -8.41 -4.02
CA MET A 29 -10.77 -9.36 -4.40
C MET A 29 -10.69 -9.74 -5.88
N HIS A 30 -10.28 -8.82 -6.74
CA HIS A 30 -10.09 -9.07 -8.17
C HIS A 30 -8.68 -9.57 -8.53
N ASN A 31 -7.88 -9.99 -7.54
CA ASN A 31 -6.56 -10.56 -7.75
C ASN A 31 -5.65 -9.68 -8.63
N VAL A 32 -5.71 -8.36 -8.42
CA VAL A 32 -4.91 -7.39 -9.17
C VAL A 32 -3.42 -7.70 -8.97
N GLN A 33 -2.66 -7.66 -10.06
CA GLN A 33 -1.22 -7.91 -10.05
C GLN A 33 -0.41 -6.64 -9.82
N THR A 34 -0.93 -5.49 -10.23
CA THR A 34 -0.25 -4.20 -10.10
C THR A 34 -1.20 -3.18 -9.51
N LEU A 35 -0.84 -2.64 -8.35
CA LEU A 35 -1.60 -1.59 -7.67
C LEU A 35 -0.74 -0.34 -7.55
N ASP A 36 -1.23 0.76 -8.12
CA ASP A 36 -0.57 2.06 -8.12
C ASP A 36 -1.53 3.13 -7.58
N LEU A 37 -1.36 3.52 -6.32
CA LEU A 37 -2.23 4.45 -5.63
C LEU A 37 -1.47 5.73 -5.30
N CYS A 38 -2.03 6.86 -5.71
CA CYS A 38 -1.56 8.19 -5.36
C CYS A 38 -2.67 8.89 -4.55
N LEU A 39 -2.50 8.86 -3.22
CA LEU A 39 -3.49 9.19 -2.21
C LEU A 39 -3.10 10.49 -1.51
N PHE A 40 -3.87 11.54 -1.71
CA PHE A 40 -3.74 12.76 -0.93
C PHE A 40 -5.01 12.92 -0.10
N ALA A 41 -4.88 12.76 1.22
CA ALA A 41 -5.99 12.87 2.15
C ALA A 41 -5.71 13.99 3.17
N ASP A 42 -6.77 14.68 3.60
CA ASP A 42 -6.73 15.63 4.72
C ASP A 42 -6.69 14.88 6.07
N ASP A 43 -7.36 13.73 6.14
CA ASP A 43 -7.31 12.85 7.30
C ASP A 43 -6.03 12.00 7.27
N SER A 44 -5.25 12.13 8.35
CA SER A 44 -3.86 11.70 8.46
C SER A 44 -3.66 10.19 8.57
N PHE A 45 -4.72 9.39 8.66
CA PHE A 45 -4.62 7.95 8.92
C PHE A 45 -5.40 7.14 7.89
N VAL A 46 -4.65 6.46 7.01
CA VAL A 46 -5.17 5.36 6.20
C VAL A 46 -4.50 4.09 6.71
N HIS A 47 -5.28 3.06 7.02
CA HIS A 47 -4.76 1.77 7.47
C HIS A 47 -4.99 0.71 6.38
N PRO A 48 -4.18 0.67 5.31
CA PRO A 48 -4.37 -0.25 4.21
C PRO A 48 -3.86 -1.66 4.54
N SER A 49 -4.18 -2.22 5.70
CA SER A 49 -3.68 -3.56 6.11
C SER A 49 -4.00 -4.66 5.10
N SER A 50 -5.16 -4.56 4.44
CA SER A 50 -5.58 -5.54 3.42
C SER A 50 -4.67 -5.57 2.20
N VAL A 51 -3.99 -4.46 1.86
CA VAL A 51 -3.06 -4.42 0.73
C VAL A 51 -1.85 -5.32 0.95
N PHE A 52 -1.44 -5.46 2.21
CA PHE A 52 -0.23 -6.18 2.63
C PHE A 52 -0.43 -7.69 2.77
N CYS A 53 -1.62 -8.21 2.48
CA CYS A 53 -1.92 -9.65 2.54
C CYS A 53 -2.25 -10.26 1.16
N SER A 54 -1.99 -9.54 0.07
CA SER A 54 -2.33 -10.00 -1.28
C SER A 54 -1.44 -11.16 -1.75
N GLN A 55 -2.07 -12.21 -2.26
CA GLN A 55 -1.40 -13.36 -2.85
C GLN A 55 -1.11 -13.21 -4.36
N THR A 56 -1.45 -12.07 -4.96
CA THR A 56 -1.29 -11.88 -6.41
C THR A 56 -0.54 -10.61 -6.78
N LEU A 57 -0.36 -9.69 -5.84
CA LEU A 57 0.37 -8.46 -6.07
C LEU A 57 1.83 -8.75 -6.42
N THR A 58 2.24 -8.27 -7.59
CA THR A 58 3.62 -8.29 -8.08
C THR A 58 4.27 -6.92 -8.03
N SER A 59 3.46 -5.85 -8.09
CA SER A 59 3.92 -4.47 -8.00
C SER A 59 2.96 -3.66 -7.14
N LEU A 60 3.48 -3.04 -6.08
CA LEU A 60 2.78 -2.13 -5.21
C LEU A 60 3.48 -0.77 -5.24
N LYS A 61 2.77 0.26 -5.69
CA LYS A 61 3.22 1.64 -5.67
C LYS A 61 2.22 2.45 -4.85
N LEU A 62 2.69 3.04 -3.77
CA LEU A 62 1.90 3.90 -2.90
C LEU A 62 2.62 5.25 -2.79
N GLN A 63 1.96 6.29 -3.26
CA GLN A 63 2.33 7.67 -3.01
C GLN A 63 1.27 8.26 -2.11
N MET A 64 1.61 8.62 -0.88
CA MET A 64 0.62 9.15 0.06
C MET A 64 1.20 10.16 1.02
N ASN A 65 0.44 11.20 1.36
CA ASN A 65 0.85 12.24 2.34
C ASN A 65 0.36 11.94 3.76
N CYS A 66 -0.01 10.69 4.05
CA CYS A 66 -0.56 10.27 5.34
C CYS A 66 0.38 9.34 6.10
N VAL A 67 0.03 9.09 7.35
CA VAL A 67 0.72 8.14 8.22
C VAL A 67 0.33 6.73 7.80
N LEU A 68 1.34 5.93 7.44
CA LEU A 68 1.19 4.53 7.11
C LEU A 68 1.46 3.68 8.34
N GLU A 69 0.42 2.99 8.78
CA GLU A 69 0.55 1.91 9.75
C GLU A 69 0.66 0.58 9.01
N PHE A 70 1.75 -0.14 9.30
CA PHE A 70 1.92 -1.49 8.79
C PHE A 70 1.19 -2.47 9.71
N PRO A 71 0.49 -3.46 9.14
CA PRO A 71 0.02 -4.59 9.93
C PRO A 71 1.23 -5.36 10.49
N THR A 72 1.06 -5.98 11.66
CA THR A 72 2.09 -6.80 12.33
C THR A 72 2.58 -7.95 11.45
N VAL A 73 1.76 -8.39 10.51
CA VAL A 73 2.09 -9.44 9.55
C VAL A 73 1.87 -8.91 8.14
N ILE A 74 2.91 -8.99 7.31
CA ILE A 74 2.87 -8.67 5.89
C ILE A 74 3.10 -9.97 5.12
N TYR A 75 2.19 -10.30 4.21
CA TYR A 75 2.24 -11.49 3.37
C TYR A 75 2.00 -11.15 1.90
N LEU A 76 3.11 -10.98 1.16
CA LEU A 76 3.13 -10.58 -0.24
C LEU A 76 4.09 -11.49 -1.05
N PRO A 77 3.76 -12.77 -1.24
CA PRO A 77 4.69 -13.80 -1.72
C PRO A 77 5.22 -13.58 -3.15
N TYR A 78 4.50 -12.82 -3.97
CA TYR A 78 4.87 -12.56 -5.37
C TYR A 78 5.32 -11.12 -5.65
N LEU A 79 5.47 -10.30 -4.60
CA LEU A 79 5.82 -8.90 -4.76
C LEU A 79 7.26 -8.76 -5.23
N LYS A 80 7.42 -8.16 -6.41
CA LYS A 80 8.72 -7.87 -7.04
C LYS A 80 9.09 -6.40 -6.90
N THR A 81 8.11 -5.53 -6.73
CA THR A 81 8.30 -4.09 -6.70
C THR A 81 7.46 -3.48 -5.60
N LEU A 82 8.12 -2.80 -4.67
CA LEU A 82 7.50 -1.96 -3.65
C LEU A 82 8.04 -0.54 -3.84
N HIS A 83 7.17 0.41 -4.13
CA HIS A 83 7.51 1.82 -4.20
C HIS A 83 6.64 2.59 -3.21
N LEU A 84 7.28 3.16 -2.20
CA LEU A 84 6.62 4.02 -1.22
C LEU A 84 7.20 5.43 -1.37
N SER A 85 6.35 6.44 -1.51
CA SER A 85 6.78 7.83 -1.59
C SER A 85 5.85 8.74 -0.78
N LEU A 86 6.44 9.78 -0.18
CA LEU A 86 5.77 10.76 0.70
C LEU A 86 5.11 10.17 1.98
N ALA A 87 5.20 8.86 2.19
CA ALA A 87 4.61 8.18 3.34
C ALA A 87 5.37 8.51 4.63
N THR A 88 4.63 8.82 5.69
CA THR A 88 5.19 8.96 7.05
C THR A 88 4.96 7.66 7.80
N PHE A 89 5.99 7.09 8.43
CA PHE A 89 5.84 5.89 9.25
C PHE A 89 5.59 6.28 10.70
N VAL A 90 4.67 5.58 11.38
CA VAL A 90 4.53 5.72 12.84
C VAL A 90 5.84 5.28 13.48
N ASN A 91 6.50 6.18 14.20
CA ASN A 91 7.60 5.80 15.07
C ASN A 91 6.99 5.19 16.34
N ASP A 92 6.96 3.86 16.42
CA ASP A 92 6.44 3.11 17.56
C ASP A 92 7.40 3.10 18.78
N GLY A 93 8.47 3.91 18.75
CA GLY A 93 9.49 3.95 19.79
C GLY A 93 10.40 2.72 19.81
N SER A 94 10.24 1.76 18.88
CA SER A 94 11.12 0.60 18.74
C SER A 94 12.43 0.92 18.00
N THR A 95 12.50 2.09 17.35
CA THR A 95 13.75 2.56 16.76
C THR A 95 14.71 3.03 17.85
N GLN A 96 15.64 2.16 18.22
CA GLN A 96 16.77 2.52 19.09
C GLN A 96 17.50 3.71 18.43
N PRO A 97 17.66 4.86 19.12
CA PRO A 97 18.58 5.88 18.65
C PRO A 97 19.96 5.24 18.60
N TRP A 98 20.65 5.35 17.45
CA TRP A 98 22.03 4.91 17.29
C TRP A 98 22.91 5.68 18.28
N THR A 99 23.07 5.16 19.49
CA THR A 99 24.00 5.69 20.47
C THR A 99 25.38 5.18 20.08
N ARG A 100 26.15 6.08 19.47
CA ARG A 100 27.54 5.85 19.10
C ARG A 100 28.39 5.92 20.37
N ASN A 101 28.87 4.76 20.83
CA ASN A 101 29.95 4.67 21.82
C ASN A 101 31.29 4.98 21.18
#